data_AF-A0A1A9RVB3-F1
#
_entry.id   AF-A0A1A9RVB3-F1
#
_cell.length_a   1.000
_cell.length_b   1.000
_cell.length_c   1.000
_cell.angle_alpha   90.00
_cell.angle_beta   90.00
_cell.angle_gamma   90.00
#
_symmetry.space_group_name_H-M   'P 1'
#
loop_
_entity.id
_entity.type
_entity.pdbx_description
1 polymer ?
#
loop_
_entity_poly.entity_id
_entity_poly.type
_entity_poly.pdbx_seq_one_letter_code
_entity_poly.pdbx_strand_id
1 'polypeptide(L)'
;MTQLPLPQWHTPEQVRDILLALPEKKRNRALYELVWLFDHHNPQGTLATEAQLAALRLLWHDPRFQGLENIKWWLHDVLLLDDDNGSWLALQPEIEALLDVLHPETCRTYGDHGGMRHSAETLEPFVARMFARNTPAARGIARDCLYWSEALCRLRPDWHKWLQNEIRQLHEKHGQ
;
A
#
# COMPACT_ATOMS: atom_id res chain seq x y z
N MET A 1 30.45 -13.07 -10.31
CA MET A 1 29.26 -12.22 -10.49
C MET A 1 29.73 -10.78 -10.39
N THR A 2 29.83 -10.08 -11.51
CA THR A 2 30.14 -8.65 -11.55
C THR A 2 28.97 -7.90 -10.90
N GLN A 3 29.24 -7.17 -9.83
CA GLN A 3 28.28 -6.28 -9.20
C GLN A 3 27.86 -5.25 -10.26
N LEU A 4 26.58 -5.22 -10.63
CA LEU A 4 26.07 -4.16 -11.49
C LEU A 4 26.33 -2.84 -10.75
N PRO A 5 27.08 -1.89 -11.33
CA PRO A 5 27.22 -0.56 -10.76
C PRO A 5 25.86 0.11 -10.89
N LEU A 6 25.02 -0.05 -9.88
CA LEU A 6 23.73 0.63 -9.82
C LEU A 6 24.02 2.12 -9.52
N PRO A 7 23.50 3.06 -10.33
CA PRO A 7 23.58 4.47 -9.96
C PRO A 7 22.94 4.70 -8.60
N GLN A 8 23.44 5.68 -7.83
CA GLN A 8 22.89 6.05 -6.52
C GLN A 8 21.44 6.54 -6.58
N TRP A 9 20.97 6.92 -7.78
CA TRP A 9 19.61 7.38 -8.06
C TRP A 9 19.00 6.57 -9.20
N HIS A 10 17.70 6.32 -9.14
CA HIS A 10 16.95 5.59 -10.14
C HIS A 10 15.71 6.38 -10.57
N THR A 11 15.44 6.48 -11.88
CA THR A 11 14.12 6.93 -12.34
C THR A 11 13.07 5.86 -12.04
N PRO A 12 11.78 6.20 -12.00
CA PRO A 12 10.70 5.22 -11.85
C PRO A 12 10.81 4.02 -12.80
N GLU A 13 11.16 4.27 -14.07
CA GLU A 13 11.33 3.23 -15.08
C GLU A 13 12.54 2.35 -14.80
N GLN A 14 13.63 2.93 -14.30
CA GLN A 14 14.83 2.18 -13.94
C GLN A 14 14.57 1.18 -12.81
N VAL A 15 13.70 1.50 -11.83
CA VAL A 15 13.29 0.54 -10.79
C VAL A 15 12.69 -0.70 -11.44
N ARG A 16 11.70 -0.49 -12.32
CA ARG A 16 11.03 -1.57 -13.03
C ARG A 16 12.04 -2.40 -13.84
N ASP A 17 12.89 -1.73 -14.61
CA ASP A 17 13.85 -2.39 -15.50
C ASP A 17 14.90 -3.20 -14.72
N ILE A 18 15.38 -2.67 -13.58
CA ILE A 18 16.27 -3.41 -12.65
C ILE A 18 15.57 -4.67 -12.15
N LEU A 19 14.31 -4.59 -11.71
CA LEU A 19 13.57 -5.75 -11.21
C LEU A 19 13.29 -6.79 -12.30
N LEU A 20 13.04 -6.35 -13.54
CA LEU A 20 12.85 -7.25 -14.68
C LEU A 20 14.12 -8.00 -15.07
N ALA A 21 15.29 -7.37 -14.92
CA ALA A 21 16.59 -8.00 -15.17
C ALA A 21 16.95 -9.07 -14.10
N LEU A 22 16.28 -9.07 -12.95
CA LEU A 22 16.51 -10.03 -11.87
C LEU A 22 15.66 -11.31 -12.04
N PRO A 23 16.18 -12.46 -11.57
CA PRO A 23 15.36 -13.66 -11.38
C PRO A 23 14.16 -13.36 -10.48
N GLU A 24 13.00 -13.93 -10.79
CA GLU A 24 11.74 -13.66 -10.08
C GLU A 24 11.87 -13.77 -8.55
N LYS A 25 12.51 -14.84 -8.07
CA LYS A 25 12.76 -15.08 -6.64
C LYS A 25 13.59 -14.01 -5.92
N LYS A 26 14.27 -13.12 -6.66
CA LYS A 26 15.07 -12.02 -6.11
C LYS A 26 14.33 -10.68 -6.11
N ARG A 27 13.22 -10.56 -6.85
CA ARG A 27 12.52 -9.28 -7.05
C ARG A 27 11.98 -8.70 -5.74
N ASN A 28 11.34 -9.52 -4.91
CA ASN A 28 10.80 -9.05 -3.63
C ASN A 28 11.91 -8.48 -2.72
N ARG A 29 13.05 -9.17 -2.60
CA ARG A 29 14.17 -8.67 -1.80
C ARG A 29 14.77 -7.40 -2.41
N ALA A 30 14.93 -7.35 -3.72
CA ALA A 30 15.46 -6.17 -4.40
C ALA A 30 14.57 -4.94 -4.19
N LEU A 31 13.24 -5.07 -4.21
CA LEU A 31 12.32 -3.97 -3.88
C LEU A 31 12.57 -3.36 -2.50
N TYR A 32 12.84 -4.20 -1.50
CA TYR A 32 13.15 -3.74 -0.15
C TYR A 32 14.47 -2.96 -0.07
N GLU A 33 15.47 -3.34 -0.87
CA GLU A 33 16.75 -2.62 -0.89
C GLU A 33 16.65 -1.31 -1.68
N LEU A 34 15.92 -1.34 -2.80
CA LEU A 34 15.81 -0.22 -3.73
C LEU A 34 15.08 0.98 -3.14
N VAL A 35 14.14 0.78 -2.20
CA VAL A 35 13.40 1.88 -1.57
C VAL A 35 14.35 2.86 -0.88
N TRP A 36 15.38 2.35 -0.19
CA TRP A 36 16.39 3.16 0.49
C TRP A 36 17.32 3.92 -0.46
N LEU A 37 17.46 3.43 -1.70
CA LEU A 37 18.27 4.09 -2.74
C LEU A 37 17.49 5.21 -3.45
N PHE A 38 16.19 5.34 -3.19
CA PHE A 38 15.33 6.38 -3.78
C PHE A 38 15.27 7.68 -2.97
N ASP A 39 15.71 7.68 -1.72
CA ASP A 39 15.51 8.79 -0.77
C ASP A 39 16.75 9.73 -0.66
N HIS A 40 17.95 9.23 -0.98
CA HIS A 40 19.20 9.88 -0.57
C HIS A 40 19.78 10.89 -1.59
N HIS A 41 18.98 11.90 -1.97
CA HIS A 41 19.33 13.06 -2.82
C HIS A 41 18.94 12.87 -4.28
N ASN A 42 17.71 13.29 -4.61
CA ASN A 42 17.30 13.46 -6.00
C ASN A 42 18.17 14.53 -6.69
N PRO A 43 19.02 14.17 -7.66
CA PRO A 43 19.81 15.15 -8.39
C PRO A 43 18.98 15.96 -9.40
N GLN A 44 17.72 15.60 -9.63
CA GLN A 44 16.82 16.12 -10.67
C GLN A 44 15.79 17.13 -10.12
N GLY A 45 15.78 17.41 -8.81
CA GLY A 45 14.90 18.43 -8.20
C GLY A 45 13.43 18.05 -8.08
N THR A 46 13.03 16.83 -8.44
CA THR A 46 11.69 16.28 -8.18
C THR A 46 11.57 15.91 -6.69
N LEU A 47 10.38 16.06 -6.10
CA LEU A 47 10.16 15.57 -4.74
C LEU A 47 10.28 14.04 -4.73
N ALA A 48 10.93 13.49 -3.70
CA ALA A 48 11.12 12.04 -3.57
C ALA A 48 9.78 11.28 -3.61
N THR A 49 8.74 11.88 -3.05
CA THR A 49 7.36 11.37 -3.04
C THR A 49 6.77 11.20 -4.43
N GLU A 50 6.93 12.18 -5.32
CA GLU A 50 6.43 12.11 -6.69
C GLU A 50 7.12 11.01 -7.50
N ALA A 51 8.44 10.87 -7.33
CA ALA A 51 9.22 9.83 -7.99
C ALA A 51 8.86 8.44 -7.45
N GLN A 52 8.70 8.27 -6.14
CA GLN A 52 8.25 7.02 -5.53
C GLN A 52 6.83 6.67 -5.95
N LEU A 53 5.91 7.64 -6.03
CA LEU A 53 4.54 7.43 -6.50
C LEU A 53 4.50 6.97 -7.96
N ALA A 54 5.32 7.58 -8.82
CA ALA A 54 5.46 7.15 -10.20
C ALA A 54 6.01 5.72 -10.31
N ALA A 55 7.01 5.37 -9.51
CA ALA A 55 7.56 4.01 -9.46
C ALA A 55 6.50 3.01 -8.97
N LEU A 56 5.77 3.34 -7.91
CA LEU A 56 4.71 2.52 -7.35
C LEU A 56 3.63 2.20 -8.41
N ARG A 57 3.18 3.20 -9.17
CA ARG A 57 2.22 3.01 -10.25
C ARG A 57 2.75 2.09 -11.35
N LEU A 58 4.01 2.26 -11.76
CA LEU A 58 4.64 1.35 -12.74
C LEU A 58 4.67 -0.10 -12.24
N LEU A 59 4.93 -0.31 -10.94
CA LEU A 59 4.96 -1.64 -10.35
C LEU A 59 3.57 -2.26 -10.26
N TRP A 60 2.56 -1.50 -9.84
CA TRP A 60 1.18 -1.97 -9.72
C TRP A 60 0.53 -2.31 -11.06
N HIS A 61 0.91 -1.63 -12.14
CA HIS A 61 0.40 -1.92 -13.48
C HIS A 61 1.14 -3.04 -14.22
N ASP A 62 2.11 -3.69 -13.58
CA ASP A 62 2.78 -4.88 -14.10
C ASP A 62 2.43 -6.12 -13.25
N PRO A 63 1.70 -7.11 -13.81
CA PRO A 63 1.28 -8.31 -13.08
C PRO A 63 2.41 -9.08 -12.41
N ARG A 64 3.65 -8.94 -12.88
CA ARG A 64 4.82 -9.62 -12.31
C ARG A 64 5.25 -9.05 -10.96
N PHE A 65 4.76 -7.88 -10.58
CA PHE A 65 5.12 -7.22 -9.33
C PHE A 65 3.95 -7.10 -8.34
N GLN A 66 2.68 -7.11 -8.79
CA GLN A 66 1.50 -6.89 -7.95
C GLN A 66 1.49 -7.71 -6.64
N GLY A 67 1.91 -8.98 -6.70
CA GLY A 67 1.96 -9.88 -5.55
C GLY A 67 3.22 -9.79 -4.69
N LEU A 68 4.13 -8.82 -4.93
CA LEU A 68 5.36 -8.69 -4.15
C LEU A 68 5.09 -7.94 -2.84
N GLU A 69 5.36 -8.60 -1.71
CA GLU A 69 5.14 -8.06 -0.36
C GLU A 69 5.81 -6.70 -0.14
N ASN A 70 7.07 -6.54 -0.57
CA ASN A 70 7.86 -5.36 -0.25
C ASN A 70 7.45 -4.10 -1.01
N ILE A 71 6.47 -4.18 -1.90
CA ILE A 71 5.76 -2.99 -2.42
C ILE A 71 5.16 -2.16 -1.27
N LYS A 72 4.80 -2.80 -0.14
CA LYS A 72 4.27 -2.11 1.04
C LYS A 72 5.18 -0.98 1.55
N TRP A 73 6.50 -1.12 1.43
CA TRP A 73 7.45 -0.09 1.87
C TRP A 73 7.43 1.14 0.96
N TRP A 74 7.29 0.92 -0.34
CA TRP A 74 7.13 2.00 -1.32
C TRP A 74 5.82 2.76 -1.10
N LEU A 75 4.73 2.01 -0.87
CA LEU A 75 3.44 2.60 -0.53
C LEU A 75 3.52 3.39 0.79
N HIS A 76 4.14 2.82 1.82
CA HIS A 76 4.31 3.46 3.11
C HIS A 76 4.99 4.82 2.97
N ASP A 77 6.11 4.91 2.24
CA ASP A 77 6.84 6.17 2.07
C ASP A 77 6.03 7.21 1.29
N VAL A 78 5.35 6.80 0.22
CA VAL A 78 4.43 7.68 -0.54
C VAL A 78 3.32 8.24 0.34
N LEU A 79 2.76 7.42 1.24
CA LEU A 79 1.69 7.84 2.14
C LEU A 79 2.19 8.60 3.37
N LEU A 80 3.43 8.39 3.81
CA LEU A 80 3.99 9.02 5.00
C LEU A 80 4.55 10.42 4.71
N LEU A 81 5.21 10.58 3.57
CA LEU A 81 5.92 11.80 3.19
C LEU A 81 5.01 12.84 2.52
N ASP A 82 3.73 12.52 2.34
CA ASP A 82 2.75 13.45 1.80
C ASP A 82 2.06 14.25 2.91
N ASP A 83 2.51 15.50 3.07
CA ASP A 83 2.06 16.42 4.12
C ASP A 83 0.54 16.66 4.09
N ASP A 84 -0.07 16.67 2.91
CA ASP A 84 -1.51 16.91 2.73
C ASP A 84 -2.34 15.61 2.75
N ASN A 85 -1.68 14.45 2.85
CA ASN A 85 -2.27 13.11 2.71
C ASN A 85 -3.11 12.94 1.42
N GLY A 86 -2.85 13.73 0.37
CA GLY A 86 -3.56 13.68 -0.91
C GLY A 86 -3.32 12.38 -1.69
N SER A 87 -2.19 11.72 -1.46
CA SER A 87 -1.72 10.51 -2.13
C SER A 87 -2.60 9.32 -1.78
N TRP A 88 -3.11 9.25 -0.56
CA TRP A 88 -4.08 8.22 -0.18
C TRP A 88 -5.33 8.31 -1.06
N LEU A 89 -5.89 9.52 -1.22
CA LEU A 89 -7.03 9.78 -2.11
C LEU A 89 -6.68 9.52 -3.58
N ALA A 90 -5.51 9.97 -4.03
CA ALA A 90 -5.06 9.84 -5.41
C ALA A 90 -4.83 8.38 -5.83
N LEU A 91 -4.56 7.47 -4.88
CA LEU A 91 -4.35 6.05 -5.10
C LEU A 91 -5.63 5.20 -4.94
N GLN A 92 -6.76 5.79 -4.50
CA GLN A 92 -8.01 5.05 -4.33
C GLN A 92 -8.43 4.29 -5.60
N PRO A 93 -8.44 4.90 -6.81
CA PRO A 93 -8.88 4.20 -8.01
C PRO A 93 -8.03 2.96 -8.32
N GLU A 94 -6.71 3.05 -8.17
CA GLU A 94 -5.78 1.94 -8.38
C GLU A 94 -5.95 0.84 -7.32
N ILE A 95 -6.09 1.22 -6.04
CA ILE A 95 -6.38 0.26 -4.96
C ILE A 95 -7.69 -0.46 -5.25
N GLU A 96 -8.75 0.27 -5.59
CA GLU A 96 -10.03 -0.33 -5.96
C GLU A 96 -9.89 -1.27 -7.15
N ALA A 97 -9.15 -0.90 -8.20
CA ALA A 97 -8.96 -1.78 -9.34
C ALA A 97 -8.16 -3.05 -9.00
N LEU A 98 -7.15 -2.95 -8.12
CA LEU A 98 -6.10 -3.96 -7.97
C LEU A 98 -6.13 -4.74 -6.65
N LEU A 99 -6.95 -4.38 -5.67
CA LEU A 99 -6.90 -4.97 -4.32
C LEU A 99 -6.93 -6.50 -4.28
N ASP A 100 -7.56 -7.16 -5.26
CA ASP A 100 -7.65 -8.63 -5.30
C ASP A 100 -6.38 -9.32 -5.88
N VAL A 101 -5.49 -8.56 -6.51
CA VAL A 101 -4.21 -9.05 -7.07
C VAL A 101 -2.98 -8.50 -6.32
N LEU A 102 -3.17 -7.46 -5.52
CA LEU A 102 -2.11 -6.92 -4.66
C LEU A 102 -1.78 -7.87 -3.52
N HIS A 103 -0.54 -7.79 -3.03
CA HIS A 103 -0.14 -8.49 -1.83
C HIS A 103 -0.97 -8.01 -0.61
N PRO A 104 -1.43 -8.90 0.30
CA PRO A 104 -2.26 -8.53 1.45
C PRO A 104 -1.65 -7.43 2.33
N GLU A 105 -0.32 -7.45 2.50
CA GLU A 105 0.37 -6.41 3.27
C GLU A 105 0.33 -5.03 2.59
N THR A 106 0.28 -4.95 1.26
CA THR A 106 0.08 -3.68 0.55
C THR A 106 -1.32 -3.13 0.82
N CYS A 107 -2.34 -3.99 0.76
CA CYS A 107 -3.71 -3.62 1.12
C CYS A 107 -3.81 -3.16 2.58
N ARG A 108 -3.15 -3.88 3.49
CA ARG A 108 -3.08 -3.51 4.92
C ARG A 108 -2.46 -2.15 5.13
N THR A 109 -1.28 -1.88 4.56
CA THR A 109 -0.62 -0.57 4.65
C THR A 109 -1.54 0.55 4.17
N TYR A 110 -2.24 0.36 3.05
CA TYR A 110 -3.20 1.35 2.56
C TYR A 110 -4.36 1.59 3.54
N GLY A 111 -4.94 0.51 4.09
CA GLY A 111 -6.03 0.57 5.04
C GLY A 111 -5.65 1.23 6.36
N ASP A 112 -4.49 0.86 6.91
CA ASP A 112 -3.92 1.41 8.14
C ASP A 112 -3.72 2.92 8.03
N HIS A 113 -3.04 3.39 6.97
CA HIS A 113 -2.84 4.82 6.73
C HIS A 113 -4.17 5.57 6.55
N GLY A 114 -5.12 4.98 5.83
CA GLY A 114 -6.47 5.53 5.70
C GLY A 114 -7.08 5.81 7.07
N GLY A 115 -7.18 4.79 7.90
CA GLY A 115 -7.78 4.87 9.22
C GLY A 115 -7.05 5.79 10.20
N MET A 116 -5.72 5.87 10.11
CA MET A 116 -4.89 6.72 10.97
C MET A 116 -4.93 8.20 10.61
N ARG A 117 -5.01 8.53 9.30
CA ARG A 117 -4.71 9.88 8.81
C ARG A 117 -5.94 10.65 8.31
N HIS A 118 -7.05 9.99 8.00
CA HIS A 118 -8.21 10.64 7.41
C HIS A 118 -9.42 10.72 8.36
N SER A 119 -10.24 11.75 8.14
CA SER A 119 -11.50 11.93 8.88
C SER A 119 -12.52 10.83 8.53
N ALA A 120 -13.49 10.64 9.43
CA ALA A 120 -14.60 9.71 9.19
C ALA A 120 -15.39 10.07 7.92
N GLU A 121 -15.58 11.36 7.64
CA GLU A 121 -16.28 11.87 6.46
C GLU A 121 -15.59 11.46 5.15
N THR A 122 -14.26 11.51 5.13
CA THR A 122 -13.45 11.09 3.98
C THR A 122 -13.41 9.57 3.84
N LEU A 123 -13.33 8.84 4.95
CA LEU A 123 -13.20 7.38 4.96
C LEU A 123 -14.52 6.64 4.69
N GLU A 124 -15.64 7.15 5.19
CA GLU A 124 -16.93 6.46 5.10
C GLU A 124 -17.30 6.00 3.69
N PRO A 125 -17.26 6.85 2.64
CA PRO A 125 -17.64 6.41 1.29
C PRO A 125 -16.70 5.33 0.75
N PHE A 126 -15.42 5.37 1.09
CA PHE A 126 -14.45 4.36 0.69
C PHE A 126 -14.70 3.02 1.39
N VAL A 127 -14.86 3.03 2.72
CA VAL A 127 -15.15 1.81 3.50
C VAL A 127 -16.49 1.18 3.09
N ALA A 128 -17.51 2.00 2.78
CA ALA A 128 -18.77 1.51 2.23
C ALA A 128 -18.58 0.73 0.92
N ARG A 129 -17.73 1.22 0.01
CA ARG A 129 -17.39 0.50 -1.24
C ARG A 129 -16.64 -0.80 -0.96
N MET A 130 -15.73 -0.82 0.01
CA MET A 130 -15.04 -2.05 0.42
C MET A 130 -16.01 -3.12 0.93
N PHE A 131 -16.99 -2.72 1.76
CA PHE A 131 -18.06 -3.62 2.21
C PHE A 131 -18.93 -4.12 1.05
N ALA A 132 -19.30 -3.23 0.12
CA ALA A 132 -20.10 -3.61 -1.03
C ALA A 132 -19.37 -4.62 -1.94
N ARG A 133 -18.05 -4.49 -2.09
CA ARG A 133 -17.23 -5.41 -2.88
C ARG A 133 -17.08 -6.79 -2.24
N ASN A 134 -16.97 -6.85 -0.90
CA ASN A 134 -17.00 -8.08 -0.10
C ASN A 134 -15.98 -9.18 -0.49
N THR A 135 -14.84 -8.83 -1.08
CA THR A 135 -13.74 -9.78 -1.29
C THR A 135 -12.88 -9.90 -0.02
N PRO A 136 -12.04 -10.94 0.12
CA PRO A 136 -11.13 -11.05 1.28
C PRO A 136 -10.22 -9.82 1.45
N ALA A 137 -9.66 -9.30 0.35
CA ALA A 137 -8.82 -8.11 0.38
C ALA A 137 -9.63 -6.86 0.74
N ALA A 138 -10.83 -6.68 0.19
CA ALA A 138 -11.68 -5.53 0.52
C ALA A 138 -12.09 -5.53 2.01
N ARG A 139 -12.44 -6.71 2.55
CA ARG A 139 -12.71 -6.88 3.99
C ARG A 139 -11.46 -6.60 4.84
N GLY A 140 -10.28 -7.02 4.38
CA GLY A 140 -9.01 -6.69 5.02
C GLY A 140 -8.79 -5.19 5.12
N ILE A 141 -8.90 -4.47 3.99
CA ILE A 141 -8.75 -3.01 3.96
C ILE A 141 -9.79 -2.32 4.86
N ALA A 142 -11.06 -2.72 4.79
CA ALA A 142 -12.11 -2.15 5.64
C ALA A 142 -11.82 -2.36 7.13
N ARG A 143 -11.37 -3.57 7.52
CA ARG A 143 -10.94 -3.87 8.89
C ARG A 143 -9.83 -2.93 9.33
N ASP A 144 -8.79 -2.78 8.51
CA ASP A 144 -7.61 -1.99 8.84
C ASP A 144 -7.95 -0.49 8.93
N CYS A 145 -8.80 0.04 8.05
CA CYS A 145 -9.33 1.41 8.20
C CYS A 145 -10.13 1.60 9.49
N LEU A 146 -11.05 0.68 9.81
CA LEU A 146 -11.92 0.78 10.98
C LEU A 146 -11.15 0.60 12.29
N TYR A 147 -10.10 -0.21 12.29
CA TYR A 147 -9.25 -0.45 13.46
C TYR A 147 -8.62 0.84 13.98
N TRP A 148 -8.17 1.72 13.08
CA TRP A 148 -7.55 3.00 13.44
C TRP A 148 -8.54 4.17 13.56
N SER A 149 -9.72 4.09 12.92
CA SER A 149 -10.69 5.19 12.92
C SER A 149 -11.81 5.01 13.95
N GLU A 150 -11.56 5.46 15.19
CA GLU A 150 -12.59 5.47 16.24
C GLU A 150 -13.80 6.34 15.85
N ALA A 151 -13.55 7.50 15.23
CA ALA A 151 -14.61 8.41 14.79
C ALA A 151 -15.56 7.73 13.79
N LEU A 152 -15.02 6.97 12.83
CA LEU A 152 -15.85 6.24 11.87
C LEU A 152 -16.62 5.11 12.56
N CYS A 153 -16.01 4.39 13.50
CA CYS A 153 -16.72 3.38 14.30
C CYS A 153 -17.89 3.97 15.11
N ARG A 154 -17.75 5.19 15.64
CA ARG A 154 -18.83 5.89 16.35
C ARG A 154 -19.95 6.32 15.40
N LEU A 155 -19.59 6.80 14.20
CA LEU A 155 -20.54 7.17 13.15
C LEU A 155 -21.30 5.95 12.60
N ARG A 156 -20.63 4.79 12.52
CA ARG A 156 -21.17 3.52 11.99
C ARG A 156 -21.05 2.39 13.00
N PRO A 157 -21.94 2.33 14.02
CA PRO A 157 -21.89 1.30 15.07
C PRO A 157 -22.09 -0.13 14.54
N ASP A 158 -22.78 -0.27 13.40
CA ASP A 158 -22.91 -1.53 12.67
C ASP A 158 -21.55 -2.05 12.20
N TRP A 159 -20.71 -1.17 11.64
CA TRP A 159 -19.36 -1.50 11.19
C TRP A 159 -18.42 -1.78 12.36
N HIS A 160 -18.56 -1.06 13.47
CA HIS A 160 -17.81 -1.36 14.68
C HIS A 160 -18.10 -2.76 15.22
N LYS A 161 -19.39 -3.16 15.28
CA LYS A 161 -19.78 -4.51 15.69
C LYS A 161 -19.22 -5.57 14.74
N TRP A 162 -19.23 -5.30 13.44
CA TRP A 162 -18.60 -6.16 12.45
C TRP A 162 -17.10 -6.31 12.72
N LEU A 163 -16.37 -5.21 12.96
CA LEU A 163 -14.93 -5.23 13.26
C LEU A 163 -14.62 -6.10 14.48
N GLN A 164 -15.39 -5.94 15.58
CA GLN A 164 -15.20 -6.76 16.78
C GLN A 164 -15.38 -8.25 16.51
N ASN A 165 -16.33 -8.61 15.64
CA ASN A 165 -16.53 -10.01 15.24
C ASN A 165 -15.37 -10.53 14.39
N GLU A 166 -14.86 -9.75 13.45
CA GLU A 166 -13.69 -10.14 12.63
C GLU A 166 -12.44 -10.36 13.49
N ILE A 167 -12.14 -9.44 14.41
CA ILE A 167 -11.00 -9.57 15.34
C ILE A 167 -11.12 -10.86 16.17
N ARG A 168 -12.31 -11.13 16.72
CA ARG A 168 -12.57 -12.36 17.48
C ARG A 168 -12.31 -13.61 16.65
N GLN A 169 -12.83 -13.67 15.42
CA GLN A 169 -12.63 -14.82 14.54
C GLN A 169 -11.15 -15.05 14.18
N LEU A 170 -10.36 -13.99 14.06
CA LEU A 170 -8.92 -14.11 13.83
C LEU A 170 -8.22 -14.73 15.04
N HIS A 171 -8.52 -14.26 16.26
CA HIS A 171 -7.96 -14.85 17.47
C HIS A 171 -8.31 -16.34 17.62
N GLU A 172 -9.54 -16.73 17.28
CA GLU A 172 -9.96 -18.14 17.32
C GLU A 172 -9.22 -19.01 16.29
N LYS A 173 -8.91 -18.46 15.10
CA LYS A 173 -8.16 -19.18 14.04
C LYS A 173 -6.67 -19.33 14.32
N HIS A 174 -6.07 -18.38 15.03
CA HIS A 174 -4.63 -18.37 15.34
C HIS A 174 -4.30 -18.95 16.73
N GLY A 175 -5.30 -19.32 17.52
CA GLY A 175 -5.17 -19.92 18.85
C GLY A 175 -5.15 -21.45 18.89
N GLN A 176 -4.80 -22.13 17.79
CA GLN A 176 -4.53 -23.57 17.74
C GLN A 176 -3.04 -23.85 17.55
#